data_AF-A0A9Q1C0Y6-F1
#
_entry.id   AF-A0A9Q1C0Y6-F1
#
_cell.length_a   1.000
_cell.length_b   1.000
_cell.length_c   1.000
_cell.angle_alpha   90.00
_cell.angle_beta   90.00
_cell.angle_gamma   90.00
#
_symmetry.space_group_name_H-M   'P 1'
#
loop_
_entity.id
_entity.type
_entity.pdbx_description
1 polymer ?
#
loop_
_entity_poly.entity_id
_entity_poly.type
_entity_poly.pdbx_seq_one_letter_code
_entity_poly.pdbx_strand_id
1 'polypeptide(L)' 'MPALFKREEMAKACLTDKQAAKTGKSALPAEKVDAIIKHVLKTHSNADVAAIRIKMKTKLRDERHAFNSMN' A
#
# COMPACT_ATOMS: atom_id res chain seq x y z
N MET A 1 -13.72 -6.82 8.82
CA MET A 1 -12.98 -5.59 8.42
C MET A 1 -13.15 -5.41 6.92
N PRO A 2 -13.85 -4.38 6.44
CA PRO A 2 -13.83 -4.03 5.01
C PRO A 2 -12.39 -3.70 4.60
N ALA A 3 -11.95 -4.18 3.43
CA ALA A 3 -10.65 -3.79 2.91
C ALA A 3 -10.64 -2.28 2.60
N LEU A 4 -9.66 -1.55 3.14
CA LEU A 4 -9.50 -0.09 2.95
C LEU A 4 -9.27 0.32 1.48
N PHE A 5 -8.81 -0.63 0.65
CA PHE A 5 -8.53 -0.47 -0.77
C PHE A 5 -9.00 -1.71 -1.54
N LYS A 6 -9.53 -1.50 -2.75
CA LYS A 6 -9.81 -2.60 -3.69
C LYS A 6 -8.50 -3.14 -4.29
N ARG A 7 -8.47 -4.41 -4.69
CA ARG A 7 -7.28 -5.03 -5.31
C ARG A 7 -6.81 -4.29 -6.56
N GLU A 8 -7.74 -3.86 -7.40
CA GLU A 8 -7.44 -3.07 -8.60
C GLU A 8 -6.81 -1.72 -8.29
N GLU A 9 -7.29 -1.03 -7.25
CA GLU A 9 -6.72 0.24 -6.79
C GLU A 9 -5.30 0.02 -6.28
N MET A 10 -5.06 -1.06 -5.53
CA MET A 10 -3.73 -1.42 -5.04
C MET A 10 -2.75 -1.77 -6.17
N ALA A 11 -3.19 -2.46 -7.22
CA ALA A 11 -2.36 -2.80 -8.38
C ALA A 11 -1.91 -1.55 -9.18
N LYS A 12 -2.80 -0.56 -9.26
CA LYS A 12 -2.60 0.68 -10.03
C LYS A 12 -1.94 1.79 -9.22
N ALA A 13 -2.00 1.74 -7.89
CA ALA A 13 -1.46 2.78 -7.03
C ALA A 13 0.03 2.59 -6.64
N CYS A 14 0.59 3.61 -5.99
CA CYS A 14 1.91 3.62 -5.36
C CYS A 14 1.83 4.22 -3.95
N LEU A 15 2.84 3.94 -3.14
CA LEU A 15 2.87 4.36 -1.74
C LEU A 15 3.27 5.83 -1.52
N THR A 16 3.92 6.45 -2.51
CA THR A 16 4.46 7.81 -2.40
C THR A 16 4.28 8.59 -3.70
N ASP A 17 4.15 9.90 -3.58
CA ASP A 17 4.02 10.81 -4.73
C ASP A 17 5.26 10.81 -5.62
N LYS A 18 6.45 10.62 -5.03
CA LYS A 18 7.70 10.47 -5.79
C LYS A 18 7.67 9.28 -6.74
N GLN A 19 7.07 8.17 -6.32
CA GLN A 19 6.92 7.00 -7.18
C GLN A 19 5.77 7.17 -8.18
N ALA A 20 4.68 7.83 -7.77
CA ALA A 20 3.59 8.21 -8.67
C ALA A 20 4.13 9.00 -9.87
N ALA A 21 4.90 10.06 -9.63
CA ALA A 21 5.53 10.88 -10.66
C ALA A 21 6.46 10.10 -11.60
N LYS A 22 7.22 9.14 -11.08
CA LYS A 22 8.16 8.32 -11.87
C LYS A 22 7.47 7.24 -12.71
N THR A 23 6.30 6.76 -12.30
CA THR A 23 5.63 5.60 -12.92
C THR A 23 4.32 5.94 -13.62
N GLY A 24 3.87 7.19 -13.55
CA GLY A 24 2.55 7.61 -14.05
C GLY A 24 1.38 7.02 -13.25
N LYS A 25 1.63 6.50 -12.04
CA LYS A 25 0.64 5.87 -11.18
C LYS A 25 0.04 6.87 -10.19
N SER A 26 -1.17 6.61 -9.69
CA SER A 26 -1.76 7.41 -8.61
C SER A 26 -1.12 7.05 -7.26
N ALA A 27 -0.85 8.04 -6.41
CA ALA A 27 -0.43 7.78 -5.04
C ALA A 27 -1.62 7.36 -4.17
N LEU A 28 -1.41 6.47 -3.20
CA LEU A 28 -2.40 6.18 -2.17
C LEU A 28 -2.61 7.41 -1.28
N PRO A 29 -3.85 7.70 -0.84
CA PRO A 29 -4.11 8.79 0.10
C PRO A 29 -3.31 8.58 1.39
N ALA A 30 -2.51 9.59 1.76
CA ALA A 30 -1.65 9.54 2.95
C ALA A 30 -2.44 9.22 4.23
N GLU A 31 -3.64 9.78 4.37
CA GLU A 31 -4.52 9.55 5.53
C GLU A 31 -4.87 8.06 5.72
N LYS A 32 -5.16 7.36 4.63
CA LYS A 32 -5.46 5.92 4.67
C LYS A 32 -4.22 5.08 4.95
N VAL A 33 -3.06 5.50 4.46
CA VAL A 33 -1.77 4.86 4.75
C VAL A 33 -1.45 5.00 6.24
N ASP A 34 -1.62 6.18 6.81
CA ASP A 34 -1.39 6.44 8.23
C ASP A 34 -2.39 5.71 9.13
N ALA A 35 -3.65 5.58 8.71
CA ALA A 35 -4.63 4.75 9.41
C ALA A 35 -4.19 3.28 9.51
N ILE A 36 -3.62 2.73 8.42
CA ILE A 36 -3.06 1.36 8.41
C ILE A 36 -1.87 1.28 9.35
N ILE A 37 -0.93 2.22 9.28
CA ILE A 37 0.25 2.24 10.15
C ILE A 37 -0.17 2.30 11.62
N LYS A 38 -1.07 3.21 11.99
CA LYS A 38 -1.60 3.33 13.37
C LYS A 38 -2.29 2.05 13.83
N HIS A 39 -3.06 1.40 12.95
CA HIS A 39 -3.70 0.14 13.27
C HIS A 39 -2.67 -0.96 13.54
N VAL A 40 -1.65 -1.09 12.69
CA VAL A 40 -0.59 -2.10 12.82
C VAL A 40 0.27 -1.84 14.06
N LEU A 41 0.58 -0.58 14.39
CA LEU A 41 1.27 -0.23 15.63
C LEU A 41 0.44 -0.56 16.87
N LYS A 42 -0.90 -0.42 16.80
CA LYS A 42 -1.81 -0.77 17.89
C LYS A 42 -1.92 -2.29 18.09
N THR A 43 -1.88 -3.08 17.02
CA THR A 43 -1.95 -4.55 17.10
C THR A 43 -0.58 -5.19 17.34
N HIS A 44 0.50 -4.54 16.93
CA HIS A 44 1.88 -5.01 17.06
C HIS A 44 2.75 -3.90 17.66
N SER A 45 2.90 -3.93 18.99
CA SER A 45 3.59 -2.91 19.77
C SER A 45 5.06 -2.69 19.40
N ASN A 46 5.70 -3.72 18.80
CA ASN A 46 7.11 -3.69 18.39
C ASN A 46 7.30 -3.50 16.87
N ALA A 47 6.23 -3.19 16.12
CA ALA A 47 6.35 -2.99 14.69
C ALA A 47 7.01 -1.64 14.37
N ASP A 48 8.05 -1.66 13.55
CA ASP A 48 8.68 -0.44 13.05
C ASP A 48 7.90 0.15 11.86
N VAL A 49 7.72 1.47 11.86
CA VAL A 49 6.98 2.18 10.81
C VAL A 49 7.62 1.98 9.44
N ALA A 50 8.96 1.94 9.34
CA ALA A 50 9.62 1.70 8.07
C ALA A 50 9.38 0.26 7.60
N ALA A 51 9.43 -0.73 8.49
CA ALA A 51 9.08 -2.12 8.18
C ALA A 51 7.63 -2.26 7.69
N ILE A 52 6.68 -1.55 8.30
CA ILE A 52 5.26 -1.52 7.86
C ILE A 52 5.16 -0.97 6.44
N ARG A 53 5.81 0.17 6.16
CA ARG A 53 5.82 0.78 4.82
C ARG A 53 6.45 -0.13 3.77
N ILE A 54 7.52 -0.86 4.12
CA ILE A 54 8.13 -1.85 3.22
C ILE A 54 7.14 -2.98 2.90
N LYS A 55 6.47 -3.55 3.91
CA LYS A 55 5.46 -4.59 3.69
C LYS A 55 4.29 -4.10 2.84
N MET A 56 3.81 -2.89 3.08
CA MET A 56 2.77 -2.27 2.25
C MET A 56 3.23 -2.13 0.79
N LYS A 57 4.48 -1.70 0.56
CA LYS A 57 5.06 -1.58 -0.78
C LYS A 57 5.14 -2.93 -1.51
N THR A 58 5.59 -3.97 -0.81
CA THR A 58 5.62 -5.33 -1.35
C THR A 58 4.21 -5.78 -1.71
N LYS A 59 3.23 -5.56 -0.84
CA LYS A 59 1.84 -5.94 -1.11
C LYS A 59 1.26 -5.26 -2.36
N LEU A 60 1.53 -3.97 -2.57
CA LEU A 60 1.11 -3.27 -3.80
C LEU A 60 1.77 -3.86 -5.06
N ARG A 61 3.03 -4.29 -4.95
CA ARG A 61 3.73 -4.98 -6.05
C ARG A 61 3.09 -6.34 -6.33
N ASP A 62 2.77 -7.11 -5.32
CA ASP A 62 2.15 -8.44 -5.46
C ASP A 62 0.76 -8.34 -6.10
N GLU A 63 -0.07 -7.38 -5.66
CA GLU A 63 -1.38 -7.12 -6.26
C GLU A 63 -1.24 -6.68 -7.74
N ARG A 64 -0.19 -5.92 -8.08
CA ARG A 64 0.10 -5.59 -9.48
C ARG A 64 0.46 -6.83 -10.30
N HIS A 65 1.33 -7.71 -9.79
CA HIS A 65 1.68 -8.93 -10.49
C HIS A 65 0.47 -9.85 -10.65
N ALA A 66 -0.34 -10.01 -9.61
CA ALA A 66 -1.58 -10.79 -9.66
C ALA A 66 -2.57 -10.21 -10.68
N PHE A 67 -2.77 -8.89 -10.68
CA PHE A 67 -3.64 -8.21 -11.64
C PHE A 67 -3.16 -8.38 -13.09
N ASN A 68 -1.86 -8.20 -13.34
CA ASN A 68 -1.27 -8.39 -14.67
C ASN A 68 -1.22 -9.85 -15.13
N SER A 69 -1.27 -10.82 -14.21
CA SER A 69 -1.29 -12.25 -14.55
C SER A 69 -2.71 -12.78 -14.78
N MET A 70 -3.73 -12.06 -14.34
CA MET A 70 -5.14 -12.40 -14.53
C MET A 70 -5.76 -11.75 -15.78
N ASN A 71 -5.06 -10.81 -16.41
CA ASN A 71 -5.48 -10.05 -17.60
C ASN A 71 -4.60 -10.38 -18.79
#